data_AF-A0A929FEV8-F1
#
_entry.id   AF-A0A929FEV8-F1
#
_cell.length_a   1.000
_cell.length_b   1.000
_cell.length_c   1.000
_cell.angle_alpha   90.00
_cell.angle_beta   90.00
_cell.angle_gamma   90.00
#
_symmetry.space_group_name_H-M   'P 1'
#
loop_
_entity.id
_entity.type
_entity.pdbx_description
1 polymer ?
#
loop_
_entity_poly.entity_id
_entity_poly.type
_entity_poly.pdbx_seq_one_letter_code
_entity_poly.pdbx_strand_id
1 'polypeptide(L)'
;MLLGGWLSFSVAVSAAQAAYCRTVEGHEVCILDIHRSAKNYWEYRARVSVDGEARPMAVYDCRDRTLLRPDGTRVSFRNDITGDVVCRLFRR
;
A
#
# COMPACT_ATOMS: atom_id res chain seq x y z
N MET A 1 -38.12 -28.06 -35.51
CA MET A 1 -38.59 -26.96 -34.64
C MET A 1 -38.55 -27.51 -33.21
N LEU A 2 -37.74 -27.08 -32.25
CA LEU A 2 -36.98 -25.85 -32.02
C LEU A 2 -35.72 -26.19 -31.19
N LEU A 3 -34.60 -25.55 -31.51
CA LEU A 3 -33.34 -25.57 -30.75
C LEU A 3 -33.48 -24.63 -29.55
N GLY A 4 -33.65 -25.17 -28.34
CA GLY A 4 -33.66 -24.39 -27.10
C GLY A 4 -32.25 -24.25 -26.51
N GLY A 5 -31.51 -23.22 -26.93
CA GLY A 5 -30.18 -22.91 -26.40
C GLY A 5 -30.27 -22.20 -25.05
N TRP A 6 -29.75 -22.83 -23.99
CA TRP A 6 -29.50 -22.17 -22.70
C TRP A 6 -28.24 -21.31 -22.80
N LEU A 7 -28.41 -19.99 -22.83
CA LEU A 7 -27.33 -19.03 -22.67
C LEU A 7 -26.99 -18.91 -21.18
N SER A 8 -25.96 -19.65 -20.73
CA SER A 8 -25.37 -19.47 -19.40
C SER A 8 -24.57 -18.16 -19.35
N PHE A 9 -25.16 -17.14 -18.75
CA PHE A 9 -24.50 -15.85 -18.52
C PHE A 9 -23.54 -15.99 -17.33
N SER A 10 -22.23 -16.05 -17.60
CA SER A 10 -21.21 -16.07 -16.55
C SER A 10 -20.82 -14.63 -16.21
N VAL A 11 -21.25 -14.14 -15.04
CA VAL A 11 -20.83 -12.84 -14.50
C VAL A 11 -19.43 -13.00 -13.92
N ALA A 12 -18.42 -12.44 -14.58
CA ALA A 12 -17.06 -12.38 -14.07
C ALA A 12 -16.98 -11.30 -12.98
N VAL A 13 -16.98 -11.71 -11.71
CA VAL A 13 -16.70 -10.81 -10.57
C VAL A 13 -15.18 -10.68 -10.43
N SER A 14 -14.64 -9.50 -10.73
CA SER A 14 -13.24 -9.18 -10.45
C SER A 14 -13.05 -8.94 -8.96
N ALA A 15 -12.23 -9.75 -8.29
CA ALA A 15 -11.86 -9.50 -6.91
C ALA A 15 -10.98 -8.25 -6.82
N ALA A 16 -11.56 -7.12 -6.43
CA ALA A 16 -10.81 -5.93 -6.08
C ALA A 16 -9.99 -6.23 -4.83
N GLN A 17 -8.66 -6.27 -4.96
CA GLN A 17 -7.76 -6.30 -3.82
C GLN A 17 -7.99 -5.00 -3.05
N ALA A 18 -8.52 -5.12 -1.83
CA ALA A 18 -8.80 -3.95 -0.99
C ALA A 18 -7.47 -3.27 -0.64
N ALA A 19 -7.12 -2.21 -1.37
CA ALA A 19 -6.02 -1.34 -1.00
C ALA A 19 -6.37 -0.66 0.33
N TYR A 20 -5.43 -0.68 1.28
CA TYR A 20 -5.64 0.01 2.56
C TYR A 20 -5.38 1.50 2.36
N CYS A 21 -6.44 2.25 2.09
CA CYS A 21 -6.40 3.70 1.83
C CYS A 21 -6.75 4.53 3.05
N ARG A 22 -6.04 5.65 3.22
CA ARG A 22 -6.22 6.61 4.31
C ARG A 22 -5.92 8.03 3.85
N THR A 23 -6.80 8.95 4.21
CA THR A 23 -6.57 10.38 4.00
C THR A 23 -5.68 10.94 5.10
N VAL A 24 -4.56 11.56 4.73
CA VAL A 24 -3.61 12.24 5.61
C VAL A 24 -3.32 13.62 5.03
N GLU A 25 -3.51 14.68 5.81
CA GLU A 25 -3.28 16.07 5.36
C GLU A 25 -4.01 16.45 4.05
N GLY A 26 -5.18 15.84 3.79
CA GLY A 26 -5.96 16.08 2.57
C GLY A 26 -5.55 15.21 1.37
N HIS A 27 -4.49 14.43 1.48
CA HIS A 27 -4.02 13.50 0.46
C HIS A 27 -4.46 12.07 0.75
N GLU A 28 -4.89 11.33 -0.27
CA GLU A 28 -5.19 9.91 -0.14
C GLU A 28 -3.91 9.08 -0.29
N VAL A 29 -3.56 8.31 0.75
CA VAL A 29 -2.44 7.39 0.72
C VAL A 29 -2.96 5.96 0.79
N CYS A 30 -2.64 5.15 -0.22
CA CYS A 30 -3.01 3.74 -0.26
C CYS A 30 -1.78 2.84 -0.22
N ILE A 31 -1.85 1.77 0.56
CA ILE A 31 -0.84 0.71 0.54
C ILE A 31 -1.16 -0.23 -0.64
N LEU A 32 -0.25 -0.29 -1.61
CA LEU A 32 -0.34 -1.20 -2.76
C LEU A 32 0.30 -2.55 -2.45
N ASP A 33 1.40 -2.54 -1.69
CA ASP A 33 2.18 -3.71 -1.32
C ASP A 33 2.91 -3.42 -0.01
N ILE A 34 3.00 -4.40 0.90
CA ILE A 34 3.65 -4.23 2.20
C ILE A 34 4.19 -5.55 2.75
N HIS A 35 5.46 -5.54 3.14
CA HIS A 35 6.16 -6.66 3.73
C HIS A 35 6.90 -6.20 4.98
N ARG A 36 6.61 -6.80 6.14
CA ARG A 36 7.38 -6.54 7.36
C ARG A 36 8.68 -7.34 7.33
N SER A 37 9.78 -6.73 7.78
CA SER A 37 11.05 -7.44 7.95
C SER A 37 10.95 -8.51 9.03
N ALA A 38 11.57 -9.67 8.76
CA ALA A 38 11.68 -10.75 9.73
C ALA A 38 12.74 -10.48 10.82
N LYS A 39 13.77 -9.69 10.50
CA LYS A 39 14.87 -9.35 11.41
C LYS A 39 14.53 -8.14 12.29
N ASN A 40 13.95 -7.10 11.69
CA ASN A 40 13.62 -5.85 12.36
C ASN A 40 12.09 -5.67 12.32
N TYR A 41 11.38 -6.01 13.40
CA TYR A 41 9.91 -5.98 13.38
C TYR A 41 9.33 -4.56 13.19
N TRP A 42 10.14 -3.51 13.39
CA TRP A 42 9.80 -2.12 13.13
C TRP A 42 10.05 -1.66 11.68
N GLU A 43 10.63 -2.51 10.84
CA GLU A 43 10.96 -2.17 9.44
C GLU A 43 9.93 -2.79 8.49
N TYR A 44 9.43 -1.97 7.57
CA TYR A 44 8.49 -2.39 6.54
C TYR A 44 9.04 -2.01 5.16
N ARG A 45 8.88 -2.90 4.19
CA ARG A 45 9.09 -2.59 2.77
C ARG A 45 7.73 -2.41 2.16
N ALA A 46 7.43 -1.22 1.68
CA ALA A 46 6.10 -0.92 1.17
C ALA A 46 6.16 -0.11 -0.12
N ARG A 47 5.17 -0.38 -0.97
CA ARG A 47 4.82 0.41 -2.14
C ARG A 47 3.47 1.05 -1.86
N VAL A 48 3.40 2.35 -2.05
CA VAL A 48 2.21 3.15 -1.74
C VAL A 48 1.84 3.98 -2.95
N SER A 49 0.57 4.35 -3.07
CA SER A 49 0.15 5.46 -3.92
C SER A 49 -0.22 6.66 -3.08
N VAL A 50 0.01 7.86 -3.63
CA VAL A 50 -0.48 9.13 -3.09
C VAL A 50 -1.32 9.80 -4.17
N ASP A 51 -2.59 10.05 -3.88
CA ASP A 51 -3.58 10.60 -4.82
C ASP A 51 -3.63 9.82 -6.15
N GLY A 52 -3.52 8.49 -6.05
CA GLY A 52 -3.51 7.58 -7.20
C GLY A 52 -2.14 7.41 -7.87
N GLU A 53 -1.13 8.22 -7.55
CA GLU A 53 0.21 8.10 -8.11
C GLU A 53 1.07 7.11 -7.31
N ALA A 54 1.43 5.98 -7.92
CA ALA A 54 2.25 4.96 -7.29
C ALA A 54 3.70 5.42 -7.10
N ARG A 55 4.20 5.32 -5.87
CA ARG A 55 5.59 5.58 -5.51
C ARG A 55 6.43 4.31 -5.60
N PRO A 56 7.75 4.43 -5.85
CA PRO A 56 8.66 3.30 -5.79
C PRO A 56 8.64 2.60 -4.42
N MET A 57 9.03 1.33 -4.41
CA MET A 57 9.19 0.56 -3.17
C MET A 57 10.21 1.25 -2.25
N ALA A 58 9.86 1.47 -0.99
CA ALA A 58 10.74 2.09 0.00
C ALA A 58 10.80 1.27 1.29
N VAL A 59 11.87 1.46 2.07
CA VAL A 59 12.01 0.86 3.39
C VAL A 59 11.61 1.88 4.44
N TYR A 60 10.61 1.58 5.24
CA TYR A 60 10.08 2.41 6.31
C TYR A 60 10.60 1.90 7.65
N ASP A 61 11.33 2.74 8.37
CA ASP A 61 11.71 2.52 9.76
C ASP A 61 10.67 3.18 10.68
N CYS A 62 9.78 2.37 11.24
CA CYS A 62 8.70 2.84 12.10
C CYS A 62 9.15 3.19 13.52
N ARG A 63 10.34 2.76 13.92
CA ARG A 63 10.93 3.09 15.23
C ARG A 63 11.49 4.51 15.20
N ASP A 64 12.27 4.82 14.17
CA ASP A 64 12.96 6.10 14.02
C ASP A 64 12.18 7.11 13.16
N ARG A 65 11.04 6.70 12.60
CA ARG A 65 10.13 7.51 11.76
C ARG A 65 10.85 8.11 10.54
N THR A 66 11.58 7.26 9.83
CA THR A 66 12.25 7.60 8.58
C THR A 66 11.93 6.58 7.49
N LEU A 67 12.05 6.98 6.22
CA LEU A 67 12.05 6.05 5.09
C LEU A 67 13.35 6.17 4.30
N LEU A 68 13.76 5.07 3.69
CA LEU A 68 14.88 4.95 2.77
C LEU A 68 14.31 4.67 1.37
N ARG A 69 14.55 5.60 0.45
CA ARG A 69 14.18 5.48 -0.96
C ARG A 69 15.15 4.55 -1.71
N PRO A 70 14.78 4.08 -2.92
CA PRO A 70 15.65 3.23 -3.73
C PRO A 70 17.02 3.84 -4.07
N ASP A 71 17.08 5.17 -4.18
CA ASP A 71 18.30 5.95 -4.45
C ASP A 71 19.23 6.07 -3.22
N GLY A 72 18.85 5.49 -2.08
CA GLY A 72 19.59 5.58 -0.83
C GLY A 72 19.28 6.85 -0.02
N THR A 73 18.40 7.73 -0.51
CA THR A 73 18.00 8.94 0.21
C THR A 73 17.14 8.58 1.42
N ARG A 74 17.56 9.04 2.61
CA ARG A 74 16.77 8.92 3.84
C ARG A 74 15.94 10.17 4.07
N VAL A 75 14.63 9.99 4.30
CA VAL A 75 13.67 11.07 4.50
C VAL A 75 12.93 10.87 5.82
N SER A 76 12.77 11.93 6.60
CA SER A 76 11.93 11.91 7.82
C SER A 76 10.45 11.92 7.45
N PHE A 77 9.61 11.23 8.22
CA PHE A 77 8.15 11.27 8.03
C PHE A 77 7.56 12.68 8.20
N ARG A 78 8.27 13.62 8.84
CA ARG A 78 7.85 15.03 8.87
C ARG A 78 7.78 15.67 7.48
N ASN A 79 8.51 15.12 6.51
CA ASN A 79 8.55 15.58 5.12
C ASN A 79 7.87 14.57 4.18
N ASP A 80 7.25 13.51 4.71
CA ASP A 80 6.61 12.48 3.91
C ASP A 80 5.43 11.83 4.65
N ILE A 81 4.23 12.09 4.15
CA ILE A 81 2.95 11.67 4.74
C ILE A 81 2.70 10.15 4.71
N THR A 82 3.49 9.39 3.95
CA THR A 82 3.22 7.95 3.73
C THR A 82 3.61 7.09 4.93
N GLY A 83 4.58 7.55 5.73
CA GLY A 83 5.12 6.80 6.87
C GLY A 83 4.06 6.48 7.93
N ASP A 84 3.16 7.40 8.23
CA ASP A 84 2.11 7.18 9.24
C ASP A 84 1.05 6.18 8.80
N VAL A 85 0.87 6.00 7.50
CA VAL A 85 -0.04 4.98 6.96
C VAL A 85 0.61 3.61 7.02
N VAL A 86 1.86 3.49 6.56
CA VAL A 86 2.62 2.22 6.57
C VAL A 86 2.85 1.73 8.00
N CYS A 87 3.24 2.62 8.91
CA CYS A 87 3.64 2.27 10.27
C CYS A 87 2.48 2.13 11.26
N ARG A 88 1.22 2.21 10.81
CA ARG A 88 0.05 2.14 11.70
C ARG A 88 -0.04 0.85 12.52
N LEU A 89 0.41 -0.27 11.94
CA LEU A 89 0.39 -1.58 12.60
C LEU A 89 1.56 -1.78 13.57
N PHE A 90 2.56 -0.89 13.54
CA PHE A 90 3.66 -0.89 14.48
C PHE A 90 3.14 -0.40 15.84
N ARG A 91 2.74 -1.33 16.69
CA ARG A 91 2.41 -1.06 18.10
C ARG A 91 3.72 -1.04 18.89
N ARG A 92 3.93 0.03 19.68
CA ARG A 92 5.01 0.11 20.67
C ARG A 92 4.61 -0.59 21.95
#